data_AF-A0A5N7ILT7-F1
#
_entry.id   AF-A0A5N7ILT7-F1
#
_cell.length_a   1.000
_cell.length_b   1.000
_cell.length_c   1.000
_cell.angle_alpha   90.00
_cell.angle_beta   90.00
_cell.angle_gamma   90.00
#
_symmetry.space_group_name_H-M   'P 1'
#
loop_
_entity.id
_entity.type
_entity.pdbx_description
1 polymer ?
#
loop_
_entity_poly.entity_id
_entity_poly.type
_entity_poly.pdbx_seq_one_letter_code
_entity_poly.pdbx_strand_id
1 'polypeptide(L)'
;MIKWSPFWTDEVKIENGGRYPLLLNRFHDHMEDYLIKGIVSTTDRLRYISYCCWAIGDIEYTMNCDKYYEFEEAFRIRESALAVGTYLLKPKTLVGNYSIYGTQVMKYMVDYEEKEYNCSFKLLPSQPLGAFGQYYKGTVQNWGLIYVDEKGIIRLTEFGKELYEIMVENYSNFEYYLFYKGKQVVPGKVLKNWAKANEYDNITDVYHKAERDFYKNVLFHLEDKKVVDKRRDSLTIYLECIMECNKREISFDETVLRNILYYKRIQSKNGIIQIELSSCLDETAFYWMMYETQVYFRWWISEYFCFFLKRLSGSANGLMLDEVVSDVSMEIFNNKTEEILKMGIDYYSLTFNELESCVNKVNFPDKWFLEDVLSDIAIENISHLYANLLMIMALLHYKYKEINEDDRYSMVRMRLIDDYWFEEFFRDIDSIKDYTVPDLLKFLLDRYAIQKHDKAMYAKNDLRRCWFTKSGERYQFQADSRSIWRPAKHKIICNFLFDMKLVTIKEGDTVIASEGKVLYKQLKEKIYYE
;
A
#
# COMPACT_ATOMS: atom_id res chain seq x y z
N MET A 1 22.40 3.22 8.40
CA MET A 1 21.34 3.99 7.72
C MET A 1 20.01 3.60 8.33
N ILE A 2 19.29 4.55 8.91
CA ILE A 2 17.91 4.30 9.36
C ILE A 2 17.08 4.20 8.09
N LYS A 3 16.62 2.99 7.77
CA LYS A 3 15.71 2.75 6.64
C LYS A 3 14.42 3.49 6.98
N TRP A 4 14.15 4.58 6.26
CA TRP A 4 12.90 5.32 6.42
C TRP A 4 11.77 4.36 6.06
N SER A 5 10.99 4.00 7.08
CA SER A 5 9.80 3.19 6.99
C SER A 5 8.73 4.10 7.54
N PRO A 6 7.76 4.59 6.76
CA PRO A 6 6.71 5.45 7.30
C PRO A 6 5.90 4.64 8.30
N PHE A 7 6.22 4.81 9.58
CA PHE A 7 5.46 4.29 10.69
C PHE A 7 4.26 5.21 10.88
N TRP A 8 3.06 4.66 10.74
CA TRP A 8 1.82 5.27 11.22
C TRP A 8 1.83 5.21 12.76
N THR A 9 2.61 6.07 13.42
CA THR A 9 2.73 6.06 14.90
C THR A 9 2.34 7.37 15.58
N ASP A 10 1.58 8.24 14.92
CA ASP A 10 0.80 9.23 15.64
C ASP A 10 -0.64 8.72 15.79
N GLU A 11 -1.16 8.78 17.02
CA GLU A 11 -2.60 8.67 17.28
C GLU A 11 -3.34 9.69 16.41
N VAL A 12 -3.81 9.24 15.26
CA VAL A 12 -4.98 9.86 14.65
C VAL A 12 -6.06 9.66 15.70
N LYS A 13 -6.46 10.73 16.40
CA LYS A 13 -7.77 10.75 17.04
C LYS A 13 -8.78 10.53 15.92
N ILE A 14 -9.15 9.27 15.72
CA ILE A 14 -10.18 8.83 14.78
C ILE A 14 -11.49 9.36 15.36
N GLU A 15 -11.79 10.62 15.09
CA GLU A 15 -13.16 11.10 15.06
C GLU A 15 -13.58 11.24 13.59
N ASN A 16 -13.78 10.07 12.98
CA ASN A 16 -14.55 9.78 11.76
C ASN A 16 -13.92 10.08 10.39
N GLY A 17 -13.33 9.02 9.81
CA GLY A 17 -13.22 8.75 8.37
C GLY A 17 -11.86 9.08 7.77
N GLY A 18 -11.26 8.13 7.05
CA GLY A 18 -10.08 8.33 6.19
C GLY A 18 -10.34 9.35 5.08
N ARG A 19 -10.41 10.62 5.45
CA ARG A 19 -10.85 11.73 4.60
C ARG A 19 -9.63 12.37 3.96
N TYR A 20 -9.44 12.08 2.68
CA TYR A 20 -8.38 12.70 1.88
C TYR A 20 -8.87 14.01 1.27
N PRO A 21 -8.24 15.17 1.55
CA PRO A 21 -8.75 16.49 1.15
C PRO A 21 -8.96 16.62 -0.36
N LEU A 22 -8.11 15.96 -1.15
CA LEU A 22 -8.10 16.05 -2.62
C LEU A 22 -8.64 14.79 -3.32
N LEU A 23 -9.12 13.77 -2.59
CA LEU A 23 -9.59 12.48 -3.15
C LEU A 23 -8.58 11.71 -4.03
N LEU A 24 -7.28 12.02 -3.92
CA LEU A 24 -6.19 11.41 -4.71
C LEU A 24 -6.00 9.88 -4.54
N ASN A 25 -6.70 9.25 -3.60
CA ASN A 25 -6.55 7.81 -3.36
C ASN A 25 -7.36 6.94 -4.32
N ARG A 26 -8.43 7.47 -4.92
CA ARG A 26 -9.33 6.65 -5.75
C ARG A 26 -8.61 5.97 -6.91
N PHE A 27 -7.69 6.69 -7.56
CA PHE A 27 -6.84 6.12 -8.60
C PHE A 27 -6.05 4.92 -8.07
N HIS A 28 -5.34 5.07 -6.94
CA HIS A 28 -4.56 3.98 -6.36
C HIS A 28 -5.46 2.82 -5.92
N ASP A 29 -6.61 3.10 -5.32
CA ASP A 29 -7.57 2.06 -4.91
C ASP A 29 -8.07 1.25 -6.13
N HIS A 30 -8.48 1.91 -7.22
CA HIS A 30 -8.90 1.24 -8.45
C HIS A 30 -7.76 0.48 -9.16
N MET A 31 -6.54 1.03 -9.14
CA MET A 31 -5.37 0.34 -9.70
C MET A 31 -4.97 -0.85 -8.83
N GLU A 32 -5.07 -0.78 -7.50
CA GLU A 32 -4.83 -1.91 -6.60
C GLU A 32 -5.86 -3.03 -6.82
N ASP A 33 -7.13 -2.69 -7.04
CA ASP A 33 -8.20 -3.65 -7.38
C ASP A 33 -7.94 -4.39 -8.70
N TYR A 34 -7.11 -3.82 -9.56
CA TYR A 34 -6.71 -4.43 -10.82
C TYR A 34 -5.35 -5.15 -10.74
N LEU A 35 -4.34 -4.52 -10.14
CA LEU A 35 -2.96 -5.01 -10.08
C LEU A 35 -2.77 -6.10 -9.02
N ILE A 36 -3.43 -5.97 -7.87
CA ILE A 36 -3.19 -6.79 -6.68
C ILE A 36 -4.50 -7.10 -5.95
N LYS A 37 -5.51 -7.51 -6.74
CA LYS A 37 -6.88 -7.73 -6.26
C LYS A 37 -6.94 -8.57 -4.98
N GLY A 38 -7.59 -8.01 -3.97
CA GLY A 38 -7.76 -8.66 -2.66
C GLY A 38 -6.49 -8.70 -1.80
N ILE A 39 -5.41 -8.03 -2.16
CA ILE A 39 -4.27 -7.78 -1.26
C ILE A 39 -4.48 -6.40 -0.64
N VAL A 40 -4.63 -6.32 0.68
CA VAL A 40 -4.87 -5.07 1.43
C VAL A 40 -3.80 -4.82 2.50
N SER A 41 -3.62 -3.57 2.91
CA SER A 41 -2.54 -3.16 3.83
C SER A 41 -2.64 -3.77 5.23
N THR A 42 -3.81 -4.26 5.61
CA THR A 42 -4.11 -4.78 6.95
C THR A 42 -4.13 -6.30 7.04
N THR A 43 -4.06 -7.00 5.90
CA THR A 43 -4.01 -8.46 5.80
C THR A 43 -2.55 -8.86 5.57
N ASP A 44 -1.74 -8.92 6.62
CA ASP A 44 -0.30 -9.00 6.47
C ASP A 44 0.25 -10.42 6.34
N ARG A 45 -0.51 -11.45 6.74
CA ARG A 45 -0.05 -12.86 6.78
C ARG A 45 -1.12 -13.85 6.33
N LEU A 46 -0.71 -14.81 5.49
CA LEU A 46 -1.58 -15.86 4.96
C LEU A 46 -1.99 -16.87 6.04
N ARG A 47 -1.09 -17.17 6.99
CA ARG A 47 -1.39 -18.10 8.10
C ARG A 47 -2.65 -17.72 8.88
N TYR A 48 -2.89 -16.42 9.08
CA TYR A 48 -4.08 -15.95 9.79
C TYR A 48 -5.37 -16.16 8.99
N ILE A 49 -5.31 -16.09 7.65
CA ILE A 49 -6.43 -16.46 6.78
C ILE A 49 -6.75 -17.94 6.92
N SER A 50 -5.73 -18.81 6.95
CA SER A 50 -5.91 -20.25 7.14
C SER A 50 -6.59 -20.55 8.47
N TYR A 51 -6.14 -19.90 9.54
CA TYR A 51 -6.78 -20.00 10.84
C TYR A 51 -8.25 -19.54 10.82
N CYS A 52 -8.56 -18.42 10.16
CA CYS A 52 -9.93 -17.93 10.05
C CYS A 52 -10.83 -18.92 9.30
N CYS A 53 -10.35 -19.50 8.19
CA CYS A 53 -11.10 -20.51 7.44
C CYS A 53 -11.32 -21.78 8.30
N TRP A 54 -10.31 -22.19 9.05
CA TRP A 54 -10.46 -23.26 10.04
C TRP A 54 -11.56 -22.96 11.07
N ALA A 55 -11.52 -21.78 11.68
CA ALA A 55 -12.47 -21.39 12.72
C ALA A 55 -13.91 -21.32 12.18
N ILE A 56 -14.10 -20.78 10.97
CA ILE A 56 -15.41 -20.70 10.31
C ILE A 56 -15.94 -22.11 10.02
N GLY A 57 -15.13 -22.97 9.39
CA GLY A 57 -15.54 -24.34 9.10
C GLY A 57 -15.81 -25.15 10.36
N ASP A 58 -15.00 -25.01 11.40
CA ASP A 58 -15.23 -25.72 12.67
C ASP A 58 -16.58 -25.31 13.30
N ILE A 59 -16.96 -24.04 13.25
CA ILE A 59 -18.28 -23.57 13.70
C ILE A 59 -19.39 -24.16 12.84
N GLU A 60 -19.22 -24.14 11.52
CA GLU A 60 -20.18 -24.68 10.56
C GLU A 60 -20.47 -26.16 10.82
N TYR A 61 -19.42 -26.97 11.03
CA TYR A 61 -19.55 -28.42 11.24
C TYR A 61 -19.93 -28.84 12.67
N THR A 62 -19.66 -28.01 13.69
CA THR A 62 -19.85 -28.42 15.10
C THR A 62 -20.99 -27.72 15.82
N MET A 63 -21.43 -26.54 15.37
CA MET A 63 -22.35 -25.70 16.15
C MET A 63 -23.66 -25.38 15.44
N ASN A 64 -23.82 -25.66 14.14
CA ASN A 64 -25.04 -25.43 13.36
C ASN A 64 -25.72 -24.08 13.69
N CYS A 65 -24.95 -22.99 13.71
CA CYS A 65 -25.48 -21.68 14.08
C CYS A 65 -26.60 -21.25 13.12
N ASP A 66 -27.74 -20.87 13.69
CA ASP A 66 -28.92 -20.41 12.96
C ASP A 66 -29.08 -18.89 12.99
N LYS A 67 -28.32 -18.22 13.86
CA LYS A 67 -28.35 -16.77 14.02
C LYS A 67 -26.93 -16.19 14.01
N TYR A 68 -26.80 -14.99 13.48
CA TYR A 68 -25.51 -14.30 13.37
C TYR A 68 -24.78 -14.13 14.72
N TYR A 69 -25.49 -13.81 15.81
CA TYR A 69 -24.84 -13.62 17.11
C TYR A 69 -24.23 -14.91 17.68
N GLU A 70 -24.79 -16.08 17.33
CA GLU A 70 -24.27 -17.39 17.77
C GLU A 70 -22.94 -17.68 17.06
N PHE A 71 -22.90 -17.40 15.75
CA PHE A 71 -21.68 -17.46 14.96
C PHE A 71 -20.63 -16.48 15.50
N GLU A 72 -21.02 -15.23 15.77
CA GLU A 72 -20.12 -14.20 16.30
C GLU A 72 -19.48 -14.63 17.62
N GLU A 73 -20.28 -15.15 18.55
CA GLU A 73 -19.80 -15.64 19.84
C GLU A 73 -18.85 -16.84 19.66
N ALA A 74 -19.22 -17.79 18.81
CA ALA A 74 -18.42 -18.96 18.53
C ALA A 74 -17.07 -18.63 17.88
N PHE A 75 -17.06 -17.66 16.95
CA PHE A 75 -15.84 -17.19 16.29
C PHE A 75 -14.95 -16.44 17.28
N ARG A 76 -15.53 -15.54 18.07
CA ARG A 76 -14.82 -14.76 19.09
C ARG A 76 -14.07 -15.65 20.08
N ILE A 77 -14.69 -16.73 20.56
CA ILE A 77 -14.03 -17.67 21.49
C ILE A 77 -12.77 -18.27 20.89
N ARG A 78 -12.82 -18.66 19.61
CA ARG A 78 -11.67 -19.23 18.90
C ARG A 78 -10.60 -18.17 18.68
N GLU A 79 -10.95 -17.03 18.08
CA GLU A 79 -10.00 -15.96 17.76
C GLU A 79 -9.28 -15.43 19.02
N SER A 80 -10.01 -15.23 20.11
CA SER A 80 -9.43 -14.81 21.40
C SER A 80 -8.51 -15.87 22.00
N ALA A 81 -8.80 -17.17 21.83
CA ALA A 81 -7.90 -18.24 22.24
C ALA A 81 -6.57 -18.20 21.46
N LEU A 82 -6.62 -17.95 20.14
CA LEU A 82 -5.41 -17.75 19.34
C LEU A 82 -4.63 -16.52 19.82
N ALA A 83 -5.30 -15.39 20.06
CA ALA A 83 -4.65 -14.17 20.53
C ALA A 83 -3.94 -14.36 21.88
N VAL A 84 -4.59 -15.04 22.84
CA VAL A 84 -3.98 -15.43 24.13
C VAL A 84 -2.77 -16.32 23.95
N GLY A 85 -2.91 -17.40 23.20
CA GLY A 85 -1.80 -18.30 22.95
C GLY A 85 -0.61 -17.59 22.32
N THR A 86 -0.87 -16.73 21.35
CA THR A 86 0.16 -16.00 20.61
C THR A 86 0.86 -14.96 21.48
N TYR A 87 0.11 -14.27 22.33
CA TYR A 87 0.67 -13.32 23.31
C TYR A 87 1.53 -14.02 24.37
N LEU A 88 1.14 -15.23 24.80
CA LEU A 88 1.96 -16.08 25.68
C LEU A 88 3.22 -16.61 24.98
N LEU A 89 3.11 -16.95 23.70
CA LEU A 89 4.23 -17.47 22.90
C LEU A 89 5.28 -16.41 22.60
N LYS A 90 4.86 -15.16 22.34
CA LYS A 90 5.72 -14.04 21.90
C LYS A 90 6.60 -14.44 20.71
N PRO A 91 6.01 -14.89 19.59
CA PRO A 91 6.78 -15.38 18.46
C PRO A 91 7.66 -14.27 17.88
N LYS A 92 8.85 -14.65 17.42
CA LYS A 92 9.74 -13.79 16.64
C LYS A 92 9.51 -14.10 15.16
N THR A 93 9.40 -13.07 14.33
CA THR A 93 9.25 -13.24 12.88
C THR A 93 10.47 -12.71 12.12
N LEU A 94 10.77 -13.34 11.00
CA LEU A 94 11.85 -12.98 10.09
C LEU A 94 11.48 -11.81 9.17
N VAL A 95 10.19 -11.50 9.00
CA VAL A 95 9.69 -10.44 8.10
C VAL A 95 9.30 -9.13 8.82
N GLY A 96 9.81 -8.91 10.04
CA GLY A 96 9.71 -7.64 10.77
C GLY A 96 9.04 -7.74 12.15
N ASN A 97 8.31 -6.71 12.57
CA ASN A 97 7.55 -6.75 13.82
C ASN A 97 6.13 -7.27 13.59
N TYR A 98 5.74 -8.22 14.42
CA TYR A 98 4.43 -8.86 14.38
C TYR A 98 3.41 -8.09 15.23
N SER A 99 2.29 -7.70 14.63
CA SER A 99 1.16 -7.13 15.38
C SER A 99 0.25 -8.24 15.87
N ILE A 100 0.34 -8.60 17.15
CA ILE A 100 -0.69 -9.44 17.78
C ILE A 100 -1.94 -8.57 17.90
N TYR A 101 -3.00 -8.90 17.15
CA TYR A 101 -4.25 -8.17 17.25
C TYR A 101 -4.77 -8.21 18.69
N GLY A 102 -5.28 -7.06 19.17
CA GLY A 102 -5.74 -6.93 20.54
C GLY A 102 -4.65 -6.86 21.61
N THR A 103 -3.37 -6.64 21.25
CA THR A 103 -2.24 -6.50 22.21
C THR A 103 -2.58 -5.61 23.43
N GLN A 104 -3.32 -4.51 23.22
CA GLN A 104 -3.72 -3.62 24.31
C GLN A 104 -4.63 -4.31 25.34
N VAL A 105 -5.59 -5.11 24.88
CA VAL A 105 -6.47 -5.91 25.75
C VAL A 105 -5.64 -7.00 26.45
N MET A 106 -4.80 -7.69 25.67
CA MET A 106 -3.96 -8.79 26.13
C MET A 106 -2.99 -8.38 27.25
N LYS A 107 -2.42 -7.18 27.18
CA LYS A 107 -1.49 -6.64 28.18
C LYS A 107 -2.05 -6.61 29.61
N TYR A 108 -3.36 -6.44 29.76
CA TYR A 108 -4.01 -6.40 31.09
C TYR A 108 -4.59 -7.75 31.50
N MET A 109 -4.82 -8.65 30.55
CA MET A 109 -5.50 -9.93 30.80
C MET A 109 -4.53 -11.10 30.97
N VAL A 110 -3.37 -11.05 30.30
CA VAL A 110 -2.43 -12.16 30.17
C VAL A 110 -1.12 -11.87 30.84
N ASP A 111 -0.74 -12.80 31.74
CA ASP A 111 0.40 -12.65 32.64
C ASP A 111 1.37 -13.84 32.49
N TYR A 112 0.95 -15.05 32.92
CA TYR A 112 1.77 -16.27 32.86
C TYR A 112 1.00 -17.50 32.37
N GLU A 113 1.73 -18.52 31.90
CA GLU A 113 1.15 -19.66 31.15
C GLU A 113 0.44 -20.73 32.00
N GLU A 114 0.69 -20.80 33.31
CA GLU A 114 0.07 -21.79 34.21
C GLU A 114 -1.39 -21.44 34.58
N LYS A 115 -1.86 -20.25 34.20
CA LYS A 115 -3.21 -19.76 34.48
C LYS A 115 -4.22 -20.23 33.43
N GLU A 116 -5.47 -20.42 33.82
CA GLU A 116 -6.59 -20.57 32.89
C GLU A 116 -7.13 -19.22 32.41
N TYR A 117 -7.45 -19.13 31.12
CA TYR A 117 -7.91 -17.92 30.48
C TYR A 117 -9.34 -18.06 29.98
N ASN A 118 -10.17 -17.05 30.28
CA ASN A 118 -11.46 -16.88 29.64
C ASN A 118 -11.24 -16.30 28.23
N CYS A 119 -11.61 -17.04 27.21
CA CYS A 119 -11.49 -16.71 25.79
C CYS A 119 -12.77 -16.05 25.23
N SER A 120 -13.81 -15.82 26.04
CA SER A 120 -15.04 -15.13 25.64
C SER A 120 -14.97 -13.61 25.84
N PHE A 121 -13.93 -12.97 25.30
CA PHE A 121 -13.79 -11.51 25.31
C PHE A 121 -13.67 -10.96 23.88
N LYS A 122 -14.00 -9.67 23.71
CA LYS A 122 -13.84 -8.99 22.41
C LYS A 122 -12.38 -8.59 22.21
N LEU A 123 -11.76 -9.08 21.14
CA LEU A 123 -10.38 -8.75 20.81
C LEU A 123 -10.21 -7.28 20.41
N LEU A 124 -11.18 -6.76 19.65
CA LEU A 124 -11.28 -5.35 19.26
C LEU A 124 -12.62 -4.79 19.78
N PRO A 125 -12.63 -3.72 20.60
CA PRO A 125 -13.87 -3.22 21.22
C PRO A 125 -14.97 -2.84 20.23
N SER A 126 -14.59 -2.27 19.08
CA SER A 126 -15.51 -1.77 18.05
C SER A 126 -15.93 -2.80 17.02
N GLN A 127 -15.35 -4.01 17.02
CA GLN A 127 -15.56 -5.00 15.97
C GLN A 127 -15.92 -6.38 16.55
N PRO A 128 -17.17 -6.83 16.38
CA PRO A 128 -17.65 -8.06 17.02
C PRO A 128 -16.92 -9.33 16.56
N LEU A 129 -16.47 -9.37 15.31
CA LEU A 129 -15.65 -10.44 14.72
C LEU A 129 -14.14 -10.16 14.81
N GLY A 130 -13.72 -9.28 15.72
CA GLY A 130 -12.32 -8.97 15.99
C GLY A 130 -11.53 -8.53 14.77
N ALA A 131 -10.30 -9.03 14.66
CA ALA A 131 -9.39 -8.68 13.58
C ALA A 131 -9.81 -9.31 12.26
N PHE A 132 -10.43 -10.49 12.28
CA PHE A 132 -11.03 -11.06 11.08
C PHE A 132 -12.06 -10.10 10.45
N GLY A 133 -13.03 -9.64 11.23
CA GLY A 133 -14.08 -8.73 10.76
C GLY A 133 -13.53 -7.39 10.25
N GLN A 134 -12.54 -6.83 10.95
CA GLN A 134 -11.98 -5.52 10.62
C GLN A 134 -11.02 -5.55 9.43
N TYR A 135 -10.17 -6.58 9.34
CA TYR A 135 -8.98 -6.55 8.48
C TYR A 135 -8.93 -7.66 7.42
N TYR A 136 -9.62 -8.79 7.61
CA TYR A 136 -9.46 -9.96 6.74
C TYR A 136 -10.72 -10.33 5.98
N LYS A 137 -11.92 -10.06 6.49
CA LYS A 137 -13.19 -10.49 5.89
C LYS A 137 -13.29 -10.14 4.41
N GLY A 138 -12.97 -8.89 4.03
CA GLY A 138 -13.00 -8.45 2.64
C GLY A 138 -12.01 -9.20 1.74
N THR A 139 -10.78 -9.41 2.21
CA THR A 139 -9.75 -10.19 1.50
C THR A 139 -10.17 -11.63 1.29
N VAL A 140 -10.60 -12.31 2.36
CA VAL A 140 -11.02 -13.72 2.35
C VAL A 140 -12.24 -13.92 1.44
N GLN A 141 -13.18 -12.96 1.44
CA GLN A 141 -14.32 -12.97 0.53
C GLN A 141 -13.90 -12.72 -0.92
N ASN A 142 -13.00 -11.75 -1.18
CA ASN A 142 -12.51 -11.44 -2.53
C ASN A 142 -11.74 -12.60 -3.17
N TRP A 143 -11.12 -13.45 -2.36
CA TRP A 143 -10.46 -14.67 -2.83
C TRP A 143 -11.42 -15.85 -2.96
N GLY A 144 -12.72 -15.64 -2.71
CA GLY A 144 -13.74 -16.65 -2.88
C GLY A 144 -13.66 -17.78 -1.85
N LEU A 145 -13.10 -17.53 -0.66
CA LEU A 145 -12.99 -18.54 0.42
C LEU A 145 -14.23 -18.58 1.32
N ILE A 146 -14.98 -17.47 1.38
CA ILE A 146 -16.19 -17.34 2.19
C ILE A 146 -17.31 -16.66 1.41
N TYR A 147 -18.54 -16.89 1.86
CA TYR A 147 -19.71 -16.10 1.50
C TYR A 147 -20.55 -15.79 2.74
N VAL A 148 -21.51 -14.88 2.59
CA VAL A 148 -22.49 -14.56 3.64
C VAL A 148 -23.84 -15.10 3.18
N ASP A 149 -24.46 -15.96 3.97
CA ASP A 149 -25.77 -16.53 3.67
C ASP A 149 -26.92 -15.52 3.91
N GLU A 150 -28.15 -15.92 3.60
CA GLU A 150 -29.35 -15.09 3.74
C GLU A 150 -29.61 -14.63 5.19
N LYS A 151 -29.07 -15.36 6.18
CA LYS A 151 -29.18 -15.02 7.60
C LYS A 151 -28.05 -14.12 8.08
N GLY A 152 -27.16 -13.70 7.19
CA GLY A 152 -25.98 -12.90 7.50
C GLY A 152 -24.81 -13.71 8.07
N ILE A 153 -24.89 -15.04 8.09
CA ILE A 153 -23.88 -15.92 8.68
C ILE A 153 -22.77 -16.17 7.65
N ILE A 154 -21.53 -16.12 8.10
CA ILE A 154 -20.37 -16.37 7.26
C ILE A 154 -20.17 -17.90 7.13
N ARG A 155 -20.04 -18.37 5.89
CA ARG A 155 -19.89 -19.79 5.52
C ARG A 155 -18.68 -19.98 4.62
N LEU A 156 -18.13 -21.19 4.60
CA LEU A 156 -17.05 -21.54 3.67
C LEU A 156 -17.61 -21.84 2.27
N THR A 157 -16.93 -21.36 1.23
CA THR A 157 -17.11 -21.89 -0.13
C THR A 157 -16.39 -23.24 -0.28
N GLU A 158 -16.49 -23.90 -1.43
CA GLU A 158 -15.72 -25.13 -1.71
C GLU A 158 -14.20 -24.90 -1.60
N PHE A 159 -13.67 -23.78 -2.10
CA PHE A 159 -12.27 -23.42 -1.92
C PHE A 159 -11.93 -23.14 -0.44
N GLY A 160 -12.85 -22.52 0.30
CA GLY A 160 -12.69 -22.33 1.75
C GLY A 160 -12.63 -23.65 2.52
N LYS A 161 -13.41 -24.65 2.09
CA LYS A 161 -13.44 -26.00 2.68
C LYS A 161 -12.13 -26.75 2.44
N GLU A 162 -11.54 -26.64 1.25
CA GLU A 162 -10.21 -27.23 0.98
C GLU A 162 -9.15 -26.69 1.97
N LEU A 163 -9.11 -25.37 2.17
CA LEU A 163 -8.21 -24.77 3.15
C LEU A 163 -8.54 -25.21 4.59
N TYR A 164 -9.82 -25.31 4.94
CA TYR A 164 -10.24 -25.86 6.24
C TYR A 164 -9.71 -27.28 6.47
N GLU A 165 -9.83 -28.16 5.48
CA GLU A 165 -9.37 -29.56 5.55
C GLU A 165 -7.86 -29.66 5.74
N ILE A 166 -7.09 -28.89 4.96
CA ILE A 166 -5.63 -28.75 5.13
C ILE A 166 -5.28 -28.36 6.58
N MET A 167 -6.06 -27.43 7.16
CA MET A 167 -5.82 -26.99 8.53
C MET A 167 -6.25 -28.02 9.58
N VAL A 168 -7.31 -28.80 9.34
CA VAL A 168 -7.71 -29.90 10.23
C VAL A 168 -6.60 -30.93 10.36
N GLU A 169 -5.94 -31.31 9.26
CA GLU A 169 -4.80 -32.24 9.28
C GLU A 169 -3.65 -31.70 10.14
N ASN A 170 -3.39 -30.39 10.05
CA ASN A 170 -2.34 -29.74 10.85
C ASN A 170 -2.69 -29.67 12.34
N TYR A 171 -3.98 -29.65 12.69
CA TYR A 171 -4.45 -29.43 14.06
C TYR A 171 -4.83 -30.70 14.81
N SER A 172 -5.03 -31.83 14.12
CA SER A 172 -5.60 -33.05 14.68
C SER A 172 -4.86 -33.60 15.91
N ASN A 173 -3.56 -33.28 16.06
CA ASN A 173 -2.72 -33.76 17.16
C ASN A 173 -2.57 -32.75 18.31
N PHE A 174 -3.16 -31.56 18.21
CA PHE A 174 -3.04 -30.54 19.25
C PHE A 174 -4.12 -30.70 20.32
N GLU A 175 -3.69 -30.65 21.58
CA GLU A 175 -4.57 -30.76 22.75
C GLU A 175 -5.73 -29.74 22.71
N TYR A 176 -5.46 -28.52 22.23
CA TYR A 176 -6.50 -27.51 22.05
C TYR A 176 -7.60 -27.99 21.10
N TYR A 177 -7.23 -28.50 19.93
CA TYR A 177 -8.18 -28.99 18.93
C TYR A 177 -9.00 -30.18 19.45
N LEU A 178 -8.35 -31.12 20.14
CA LEU A 178 -8.98 -32.34 20.64
C LEU A 178 -9.95 -32.09 21.81
N PHE A 179 -9.57 -31.20 22.75
CA PHE A 179 -10.26 -31.11 24.03
C PHE A 179 -10.78 -29.72 24.38
N TYR A 180 -10.34 -28.65 23.71
CA TYR A 180 -10.63 -27.27 24.12
C TYR A 180 -11.19 -26.34 23.04
N LYS A 181 -11.29 -26.78 21.78
CA LYS A 181 -11.88 -25.97 20.71
C LYS A 181 -13.31 -25.55 21.08
N GLY A 182 -13.59 -24.25 21.00
CA GLY A 182 -14.87 -23.67 21.38
C GLY A 182 -15.15 -23.57 22.90
N LYS A 183 -14.23 -23.99 23.78
CA LYS A 183 -14.40 -23.81 25.23
C LYS A 183 -14.07 -22.38 25.66
N GLN A 184 -14.88 -21.83 26.57
CA GLN A 184 -14.67 -20.48 27.10
C GLN A 184 -13.44 -20.40 28.02
N VAL A 185 -13.15 -21.42 28.82
CA VAL A 185 -12.00 -21.43 29.73
C VAL A 185 -10.99 -22.47 29.25
N VAL A 186 -9.75 -22.04 29.05
CA VAL A 186 -8.68 -22.89 28.51
C VAL A 186 -7.36 -22.65 29.27
N PRO A 187 -6.61 -23.70 29.65
CA PRO A 187 -5.30 -23.54 30.26
C PRO A 187 -4.30 -22.79 29.36
N GLY A 188 -3.54 -21.85 29.93
CA GLY A 188 -2.58 -21.03 29.18
C GLY A 188 -1.50 -21.84 28.47
N LYS A 189 -1.01 -22.93 29.07
CA LYS A 189 -0.10 -23.89 28.43
C LYS A 189 -0.66 -24.48 27.14
N VAL A 190 -1.95 -24.85 27.16
CA VAL A 190 -2.65 -25.40 25.98
C VAL A 190 -2.76 -24.32 24.91
N LEU A 191 -3.12 -23.09 25.28
CA LEU A 191 -3.19 -21.95 24.35
C LEU A 191 -1.82 -21.61 23.75
N LYS A 192 -0.75 -21.59 24.56
CA LYS A 192 0.61 -21.33 24.09
C LYS A 192 1.09 -22.42 23.11
N ASN A 193 0.80 -23.68 23.39
CA ASN A 193 1.10 -24.77 22.47
C ASN A 193 0.26 -24.70 21.19
N TRP A 194 -1.02 -24.33 21.29
CA TRP A 194 -1.88 -24.07 20.13
C TRP A 194 -1.35 -22.95 19.24
N ALA A 195 -0.81 -21.89 19.84
CA ALA A 195 -0.20 -20.81 19.09
C ALA A 195 1.09 -21.22 18.35
N LYS A 196 1.80 -22.27 18.78
CA LYS A 196 2.93 -22.81 18.01
C LYS A 196 2.49 -23.42 16.69
N ALA A 197 1.31 -24.04 16.64
CA ALA A 197 0.72 -24.55 15.40
C ALA A 197 0.34 -23.43 14.43
N ASN A 198 0.05 -22.26 14.99
CA ASN A 198 -0.45 -21.08 14.28
C ASN A 198 0.59 -19.96 14.19
N GLU A 199 1.84 -20.25 14.54
CA GLU A 199 2.91 -19.29 14.45
C GLU A 199 3.11 -18.94 12.98
N TYR A 200 3.21 -17.66 12.65
CA TYR A 200 3.01 -17.28 11.26
C TYR A 200 4.13 -17.75 10.34
N ASP A 201 5.38 -17.76 10.79
CA ASP A 201 6.52 -18.13 9.96
C ASP A 201 6.60 -19.65 9.74
N ASN A 202 5.96 -20.45 10.61
CA ASN A 202 5.93 -21.91 10.47
C ASN A 202 5.26 -22.37 9.14
N ILE A 203 4.47 -21.53 8.46
CA ILE A 203 3.90 -21.85 7.13
C ILE A 203 4.98 -22.18 6.10
N THR A 204 6.21 -21.71 6.32
CA THR A 204 7.37 -22.00 5.48
C THR A 204 7.99 -23.38 5.75
N ASP A 205 7.59 -24.08 6.81
CA ASP A 205 8.10 -25.40 7.15
C ASP A 205 7.63 -26.47 6.19
N VAL A 206 8.40 -27.56 6.05
CA VAL A 206 8.10 -28.65 5.11
C VAL A 206 6.71 -29.26 5.36
N TYR A 207 6.29 -29.32 6.62
CA TYR A 207 4.99 -29.86 7.02
C TYR A 207 3.80 -29.10 6.43
N HIS A 208 3.93 -27.79 6.20
CA HIS A 208 2.85 -26.93 5.69
C HIS A 208 2.84 -26.76 4.16
N LYS A 209 3.41 -27.73 3.42
CA LYS A 209 3.49 -27.65 1.95
C LYS A 209 2.11 -27.55 1.29
N ALA A 210 1.12 -28.32 1.75
CA ALA A 210 -0.23 -28.31 1.17
C ALA A 210 -0.87 -26.91 1.23
N GLU A 211 -0.76 -26.24 2.38
CA GLU A 211 -1.26 -24.87 2.56
C GLU A 211 -0.54 -23.85 1.67
N ARG A 212 0.79 -23.97 1.52
CA ARG A 212 1.53 -23.09 0.60
C ARG A 212 1.10 -23.30 -0.84
N ASP A 213 0.91 -24.55 -1.26
CA ASP A 213 0.49 -24.87 -2.61
C ASP A 213 -0.93 -24.38 -2.88
N PHE A 214 -1.84 -24.49 -1.90
CA PHE A 214 -3.17 -23.87 -1.95
C PHE A 214 -3.07 -22.35 -2.24
N TYR A 215 -2.26 -21.61 -1.49
CA TYR A 215 -2.13 -20.16 -1.71
C TYR A 215 -1.46 -19.82 -3.04
N LYS A 216 -0.49 -20.62 -3.50
CA LYS A 216 0.08 -20.44 -4.84
C LYS A 216 -1.00 -20.61 -5.91
N ASN A 217 -1.84 -21.64 -5.80
CA ASN A 217 -2.94 -21.87 -6.74
C ASN A 217 -3.92 -20.68 -6.76
N VAL A 218 -4.36 -20.20 -5.59
CA VAL A 218 -5.32 -19.10 -5.47
C VAL A 218 -4.73 -17.77 -5.95
N LEU A 219 -3.55 -17.39 -5.47
CA LEU A 219 -2.99 -16.06 -5.73
C LEU A 219 -2.42 -15.91 -7.14
N PHE A 220 -1.81 -16.97 -7.66
CA PHE A 220 -1.27 -17.01 -9.02
C PHE A 220 -2.25 -17.60 -10.03
N HIS A 221 -3.50 -17.93 -9.67
CA HIS A 221 -4.49 -18.48 -10.61
C HIS A 221 -3.90 -19.61 -11.47
N LEU A 222 -3.27 -20.60 -10.84
CA LEU A 222 -2.47 -21.60 -11.56
C LEU A 222 -3.32 -22.54 -12.43
N GLU A 223 -4.63 -22.56 -12.20
CA GLU A 223 -5.60 -23.34 -12.97
C GLU A 223 -6.16 -22.57 -14.18
N ASP A 224 -6.09 -21.24 -14.18
CA ASP A 224 -6.65 -20.38 -15.22
C ASP A 224 -5.58 -19.85 -16.16
N LYS A 225 -5.71 -20.10 -17.46
CA LYS A 225 -4.80 -19.47 -18.43
C LYS A 225 -5.03 -17.96 -18.53
N LYS A 226 -6.29 -17.53 -18.55
CA LYS A 226 -6.69 -16.13 -18.69
C LYS A 226 -7.37 -15.65 -17.42
N VAL A 227 -6.82 -14.59 -16.83
CA VAL A 227 -7.34 -13.96 -15.61
C VAL A 227 -7.68 -12.52 -15.95
N VAL A 228 -8.77 -12.01 -15.37
CA VAL A 228 -9.25 -10.64 -15.63
C VAL A 228 -8.37 -9.60 -14.93
N ASP A 229 -7.95 -9.88 -13.69
CA ASP A 229 -7.02 -9.03 -12.96
C ASP A 229 -5.55 -9.37 -13.26
N LYS A 230 -4.64 -8.53 -12.79
CA LYS A 230 -3.19 -8.63 -13.02
C LYS A 230 -2.43 -9.11 -11.80
N ARG A 231 -3.09 -9.74 -10.82
CA ARG A 231 -2.45 -10.19 -9.57
C ARG A 231 -1.33 -11.20 -9.82
N ARG A 232 -1.58 -12.21 -10.66
CA ARG A 232 -0.57 -13.21 -11.03
C ARG A 232 0.67 -12.54 -11.62
N ASP A 233 0.47 -11.66 -12.59
CA ASP A 233 1.54 -10.98 -13.31
C ASP A 233 2.31 -10.05 -12.37
N SER A 234 1.61 -9.31 -11.49
CA SER A 234 2.23 -8.48 -10.46
C SER A 234 3.11 -9.29 -9.51
N LEU A 235 2.61 -10.42 -8.99
CA LEU A 235 3.43 -11.29 -8.13
C LEU A 235 4.62 -11.87 -8.89
N THR A 236 4.46 -12.15 -10.18
CA THR A 236 5.55 -12.61 -11.05
C THR A 236 6.62 -11.53 -11.22
N ILE A 237 6.23 -10.27 -11.43
CA ILE A 237 7.16 -9.13 -11.51
C ILE A 237 8.00 -9.05 -10.23
N TYR A 238 7.39 -9.21 -9.05
CA TYR A 238 8.17 -9.19 -7.79
C TYR A 238 9.20 -10.31 -7.74
N LEU A 239 8.84 -11.53 -8.14
CA LEU A 239 9.78 -12.65 -8.21
C LEU A 239 10.94 -12.36 -9.19
N GLU A 240 10.64 -11.82 -10.37
CA GLU A 240 11.64 -11.47 -11.38
C GLU A 240 12.57 -10.35 -10.89
N CYS A 241 12.03 -9.29 -10.29
CA CYS A 241 12.82 -8.22 -9.69
C CYS A 241 13.75 -8.73 -8.58
N ILE A 242 13.25 -9.59 -7.68
CA ILE A 242 14.05 -10.19 -6.60
C ILE A 242 15.15 -11.07 -7.19
N MET A 243 14.86 -11.88 -8.20
CA MET A 243 15.84 -12.72 -8.88
C MET A 243 16.94 -11.88 -9.54
N GLU A 244 16.57 -10.81 -10.25
CA GLU A 244 17.52 -9.92 -10.94
C GLU A 244 18.39 -9.14 -9.93
N CYS A 245 17.83 -8.73 -8.79
CA CYS A 245 18.59 -8.11 -7.70
C CYS A 245 19.57 -9.11 -7.06
N ASN A 246 19.11 -10.33 -6.75
CA ASN A 246 19.96 -11.37 -6.16
C ASN A 246 21.13 -11.75 -7.09
N LYS A 247 20.91 -11.82 -8.41
CA LYS A 247 21.95 -12.10 -9.41
C LYS A 247 23.05 -11.03 -9.43
N ARG A 248 22.72 -9.80 -9.06
CA ARG A 248 23.61 -8.63 -9.09
C ARG A 248 24.10 -8.22 -7.70
N GLU A 249 23.80 -9.01 -6.66
CA GLU A 249 24.16 -8.72 -5.27
C GLU A 249 23.62 -7.35 -4.78
N ILE A 250 22.40 -7.02 -5.21
CA ILE A 250 21.68 -5.80 -4.80
C ILE A 250 20.58 -6.20 -3.81
N SER A 251 20.51 -5.51 -2.67
CA SER A 251 19.44 -5.70 -1.69
C SER A 251 18.12 -5.27 -2.30
N PHE A 252 17.11 -6.15 -2.25
CA PHE A 252 15.78 -5.84 -2.75
C PHE A 252 14.95 -5.13 -1.67
N ASP A 253 14.43 -3.97 -2.00
CA ASP A 253 13.46 -3.25 -1.19
C ASP A 253 12.48 -2.42 -2.04
N GLU A 254 11.62 -1.67 -1.37
CA GLU A 254 10.58 -0.87 -1.99
C GLU A 254 11.14 0.19 -2.95
N THR A 255 12.24 0.86 -2.57
CA THR A 255 12.90 1.86 -3.43
C THR A 255 13.46 1.20 -4.68
N VAL A 256 14.11 0.05 -4.54
CA VAL A 256 14.62 -0.71 -5.70
C VAL A 256 13.48 -1.16 -6.61
N LEU A 257 12.38 -1.67 -6.06
CA LEU A 257 11.22 -2.07 -6.86
C LEU A 257 10.59 -0.89 -7.59
N ARG A 258 10.34 0.23 -6.91
CA ARG A 258 9.84 1.47 -7.52
C ARG A 258 10.75 1.90 -8.68
N ASN A 259 12.06 1.81 -8.49
CA ASN A 259 13.03 2.18 -9.51
C ASN A 259 12.99 1.29 -10.75
N ILE A 260 12.79 -0.02 -10.56
CA ILE A 260 12.57 -0.96 -11.67
C ILE A 260 11.26 -0.63 -12.40
N LEU A 261 10.16 -0.42 -11.66
CA LEU A 261 8.84 -0.22 -12.25
C LEU A 261 8.71 1.12 -12.99
N TYR A 262 9.23 2.20 -12.40
CA TYR A 262 9.07 3.55 -12.93
C TYR A 262 10.17 3.93 -13.94
N TYR A 263 11.43 3.56 -13.67
CA TYR A 263 12.57 3.94 -14.50
C TYR A 263 13.20 2.79 -15.28
N LYS A 264 12.80 1.53 -15.06
CA LYS A 264 13.44 0.34 -15.65
C LYS A 264 14.94 0.24 -15.38
N ARG A 265 15.40 0.77 -14.24
CA ARG A 265 16.82 0.80 -13.86
C ARG A 265 16.99 0.75 -12.35
N ILE A 266 18.19 0.38 -11.89
CA ILE A 266 18.53 0.34 -10.46
C ILE A 266 19.89 0.98 -10.19
N GLN A 267 20.03 1.62 -9.04
CA GLN A 267 21.32 2.11 -8.55
C GLN A 267 22.12 0.95 -7.95
N SER A 268 23.35 0.76 -8.42
CA SER A 268 24.33 -0.16 -7.82
C SER A 268 25.56 0.62 -7.34
N LYS A 269 26.48 -0.09 -6.66
CA LYS A 269 27.80 0.46 -6.28
C LYS A 269 28.64 0.87 -7.51
N ASN A 270 28.40 0.25 -8.65
CA ASN A 270 29.17 0.46 -9.89
C ASN A 270 28.47 1.41 -10.87
N GLY A 271 27.37 2.06 -10.46
CA GLY A 271 26.57 2.93 -11.30
C GLY A 271 25.15 2.41 -11.52
N ILE A 272 24.45 3.03 -12.47
CA ILE A 272 23.07 2.69 -12.83
C ILE A 272 23.06 1.51 -13.80
N ILE A 273 22.16 0.56 -13.56
CA ILE A 273 22.01 -0.66 -14.36
C ILE A 273 20.58 -0.70 -14.91
N GLN A 274 20.45 -0.91 -16.23
CA GLN A 274 19.16 -1.14 -16.86
C GLN A 274 18.61 -2.53 -16.47
N ILE A 275 17.32 -2.59 -16.18
CA ILE A 275 16.58 -3.82 -15.88
C ILE A 275 15.49 -4.00 -16.93
N GLU A 276 15.57 -5.12 -17.64
CA GLU A 276 14.55 -5.54 -18.58
C GLU A 276 13.74 -6.65 -17.91
N LEU A 277 12.46 -6.38 -17.69
CA LEU A 277 11.51 -7.41 -17.28
C LEU A 277 11.14 -8.27 -18.50
N SER A 278 10.69 -9.48 -18.24
CA SER A 278 10.17 -10.35 -19.27
C SER A 278 9.04 -9.68 -20.07
N SER A 279 9.11 -9.77 -21.40
CA SER A 279 8.12 -9.13 -22.29
C SER A 279 6.66 -9.56 -22.05
N CYS A 280 6.45 -10.80 -21.58
CA CYS A 280 5.13 -11.28 -21.18
C CYS A 280 4.52 -10.51 -20.00
N LEU A 281 5.31 -9.71 -19.27
CA LEU A 281 4.88 -8.88 -18.15
C LEU A 281 4.80 -7.38 -18.52
N ASP A 282 5.11 -7.00 -19.77
CA ASP A 282 5.22 -5.60 -20.18
C ASP A 282 3.94 -4.81 -19.94
N GLU A 283 2.77 -5.44 -20.14
CA GLU A 283 1.47 -4.82 -19.90
C GLU A 283 1.28 -4.48 -18.40
N THR A 284 1.56 -5.45 -17.53
CA THR A 284 1.41 -5.26 -16.08
C THR A 284 2.47 -4.30 -15.55
N ALA A 285 3.70 -4.35 -16.08
CA ALA A 285 4.75 -3.40 -15.75
C ALA A 285 4.38 -1.97 -16.16
N PHE A 286 3.72 -1.78 -17.30
CA PHE A 286 3.19 -0.47 -17.72
C PHE A 286 2.16 0.07 -16.72
N TYR A 287 1.21 -0.74 -16.27
CA TYR A 287 0.23 -0.32 -15.25
C TYR A 287 0.86 -0.02 -13.88
N TRP A 288 1.95 -0.70 -13.53
CA TRP A 288 2.75 -0.34 -12.35
C TRP A 288 3.51 0.97 -12.53
N MET A 289 4.09 1.23 -13.70
CA MET A 289 4.71 2.52 -14.01
C MET A 289 3.70 3.66 -13.85
N MET A 290 2.49 3.48 -14.37
CA MET A 290 1.35 4.39 -14.17
C MET A 290 1.01 4.62 -12.69
N TYR A 291 1.00 3.53 -11.91
CA TYR A 291 0.79 3.58 -10.47
C TYR A 291 1.84 4.47 -9.78
N GLU A 292 3.12 4.26 -10.07
CA GLU A 292 4.23 5.02 -9.51
C GLU A 292 4.25 6.48 -9.97
N THR A 293 3.94 6.78 -11.25
CA THR A 293 3.77 8.16 -11.73
C THR A 293 2.74 8.91 -10.90
N GLN A 294 1.62 8.25 -10.58
CA GLN A 294 0.60 8.84 -9.71
C GLN A 294 1.07 9.00 -8.26
N VAL A 295 1.97 8.14 -7.75
CA VAL A 295 2.55 8.32 -6.40
C VAL A 295 3.31 9.65 -6.32
N TYR A 296 4.20 9.93 -7.28
CA TYR A 296 4.92 11.20 -7.34
C TYR A 296 4.00 12.41 -7.55
N PHE A 297 3.03 12.31 -8.47
CA PHE A 297 2.04 13.38 -8.70
C PHE A 297 1.25 13.69 -7.42
N ARG A 298 0.82 12.66 -6.71
CA ARG A 298 0.08 12.78 -5.46
C ARG A 298 0.92 13.45 -4.37
N TRP A 299 2.17 13.02 -4.21
CA TRP A 299 3.10 13.66 -3.28
C TRP A 299 3.23 15.16 -3.62
N TRP A 300 3.49 15.47 -4.89
CA TRP A 300 3.67 16.84 -5.38
C TRP A 300 2.48 17.74 -5.02
N ILE A 301 1.26 17.35 -5.38
CA ILE A 301 0.08 18.19 -5.09
C ILE A 301 -0.27 18.21 -3.60
N SER A 302 0.02 17.13 -2.85
CA SER A 302 -0.24 17.07 -1.41
C SER A 302 0.71 17.98 -0.64
N GLU A 303 1.99 18.00 -0.98
CA GLU A 303 2.96 18.96 -0.42
C GLU A 303 2.53 20.39 -0.72
N TYR A 304 2.12 20.65 -1.97
CA TYR A 304 1.68 21.98 -2.34
C TYR A 304 0.47 22.46 -1.54
N PHE A 305 -0.50 21.56 -1.33
CA PHE A 305 -1.68 21.83 -0.51
C PHE A 305 -1.35 22.00 0.98
N CYS A 306 -0.49 21.14 1.55
CA CYS A 306 -0.05 21.27 2.95
C CYS A 306 0.65 22.60 3.19
N PHE A 307 1.46 23.03 2.22
CA PHE A 307 2.12 24.33 2.27
C PHE A 307 1.12 25.48 2.27
N PHE A 308 0.13 25.45 1.38
CA PHE A 308 -0.94 26.46 1.37
C PHE A 308 -1.62 26.58 2.73
N LEU A 309 -2.00 25.45 3.34
CA LEU A 309 -2.63 25.45 4.67
C LEU A 309 -1.70 26.00 5.76
N LYS A 310 -0.42 25.63 5.73
CA LYS A 310 0.60 26.16 6.66
C LYS A 310 0.76 27.68 6.54
N ARG A 311 0.59 28.24 5.34
CA ARG A 311 0.61 29.69 5.14
C ARG A 311 -0.63 30.36 5.72
N LEU A 312 -1.80 29.77 5.52
CA LEU A 312 -3.04 30.28 6.09
C LEU A 312 -3.01 30.26 7.63
N SER A 313 -2.44 29.22 8.24
CA SER A 313 -2.40 29.10 9.71
C SER A 313 -1.57 30.19 10.40
N GLY A 314 -0.65 30.83 9.66
CA GLY A 314 0.11 31.99 10.12
C GLY A 314 -0.64 33.33 10.03
N SER A 315 -1.84 33.38 9.42
CA SER A 315 -2.60 34.62 9.21
C SER A 315 -4.01 34.56 9.81
N ALA A 316 -4.24 35.31 10.89
CA ALA A 316 -5.54 35.39 11.55
C ALA A 316 -6.66 35.94 10.64
N ASN A 317 -6.33 36.85 9.73
CA ASN A 317 -7.28 37.48 8.81
C ASN A 317 -7.45 36.69 7.50
N GLY A 318 -6.75 35.58 7.35
CA GLY A 318 -6.64 34.86 6.08
C GLY A 318 -5.75 35.57 5.06
N LEU A 319 -5.52 34.91 3.93
CA LEU A 319 -4.66 35.41 2.84
C LEU A 319 -5.40 35.39 1.50
N MET A 320 -5.16 36.40 0.67
CA MET A 320 -5.44 36.35 -0.76
C MET A 320 -4.47 35.39 -1.44
N LEU A 321 -4.84 34.90 -2.62
CA LEU A 321 -3.99 33.96 -3.37
C LEU A 321 -2.61 34.57 -3.70
N ASP A 322 -2.57 35.84 -4.08
CA ASP A 322 -1.33 36.57 -4.35
C ASP A 322 -0.43 36.69 -3.12
N GLU A 323 -1.01 36.88 -1.93
CA GLU A 323 -0.27 36.95 -0.66
C GLU A 323 0.31 35.57 -0.25
N VAL A 324 -0.23 34.47 -0.77
CA VAL A 324 0.34 33.14 -0.54
C VAL A 324 1.61 32.94 -1.37
N VAL A 325 1.60 33.36 -2.63
CA VAL A 325 2.68 33.13 -3.59
C VAL A 325 3.73 34.25 -3.60
N SER A 326 3.46 35.41 -3.02
CA SER A 326 4.36 36.58 -3.04
C SER A 326 5.65 36.41 -2.22
N ASP A 327 5.67 35.49 -1.25
CA ASP A 327 6.78 35.33 -0.30
C ASP A 327 7.97 34.52 -0.86
N VAL A 328 7.97 34.25 -2.16
CA VAL A 328 9.02 33.49 -2.82
C VAL A 328 10.22 34.40 -3.05
N SER A 329 11.29 34.15 -2.29
CA SER A 329 12.60 34.71 -2.59
C SER A 329 13.13 34.10 -3.89
N MET A 330 13.28 34.95 -4.91
CA MET A 330 13.89 34.64 -6.21
C MET A 330 15.31 34.08 -6.06
N GLU A 331 16.14 34.67 -5.20
CA GLU A 331 17.52 34.22 -4.96
C GLU A 331 17.54 32.77 -4.44
N ILE A 332 16.70 32.47 -3.45
CA ILE A 332 16.63 31.14 -2.84
C ILE A 332 16.08 30.11 -3.85
N PHE A 333 15.05 30.48 -4.62
CA PHE A 333 14.50 29.62 -5.67
C PHE A 333 15.56 29.29 -6.74
N ASN A 334 16.27 30.31 -7.23
CA ASN A 334 17.29 30.16 -8.24
C ASN A 334 18.47 29.34 -7.74
N ASN A 335 18.96 29.60 -6.52
CA ASN A 335 20.05 28.82 -5.92
C ASN A 335 19.66 27.34 -5.82
N LYS A 336 18.44 27.04 -5.37
CA LYS A 336 17.99 25.65 -5.23
C LYS A 336 17.88 24.95 -6.59
N THR A 337 17.37 25.65 -7.59
CA THR A 337 17.25 25.14 -8.96
C THR A 337 18.64 24.95 -9.59
N GLU A 338 19.58 25.86 -9.32
CA GLU A 338 20.95 25.82 -9.82
C GLU A 338 21.75 24.63 -9.28
N GLU A 339 21.51 24.19 -8.03
CA GLU A 339 22.14 22.97 -7.48
C GLU A 339 21.95 21.74 -8.38
N ILE A 340 20.82 21.69 -9.09
CA ILE A 340 20.40 20.58 -9.95
C ILE A 340 20.72 20.88 -11.41
N LEU A 341 20.28 22.03 -11.93
CA LEU A 341 20.36 22.35 -13.36
C LEU A 341 21.75 22.86 -13.78
N LYS A 342 22.48 23.54 -12.90
CA LYS A 342 23.88 24.01 -13.12
C LYS A 342 24.09 24.83 -14.40
N MET A 343 23.14 25.71 -14.74
CA MET A 343 23.16 26.51 -15.97
C MET A 343 23.46 28.00 -15.75
N GLY A 344 23.47 28.49 -14.51
CA GLY A 344 23.78 29.87 -14.16
C GLY A 344 22.79 30.90 -14.71
N ILE A 345 21.50 30.57 -14.76
CA ILE A 345 20.43 31.45 -15.28
C ILE A 345 19.40 31.82 -14.20
N ASP A 346 18.59 32.84 -14.48
CA ASP A 346 17.46 33.22 -13.63
C ASP A 346 16.24 32.33 -13.93
N TYR A 347 16.11 31.22 -13.20
CA TYR A 347 15.04 30.25 -13.38
C TYR A 347 13.66 30.79 -12.98
N TYR A 348 13.60 31.68 -12.00
CA TYR A 348 12.34 32.24 -11.49
C TYR A 348 11.64 33.17 -12.51
N SER A 349 12.39 33.74 -13.44
CA SER A 349 11.84 34.58 -14.51
C SER A 349 11.45 33.78 -15.77
N LEU A 350 11.74 32.48 -15.81
CA LEU A 350 11.43 31.63 -16.97
C LEU A 350 9.93 31.36 -17.08
N THR A 351 9.50 31.12 -18.31
CA THR A 351 8.23 30.44 -18.59
C THR A 351 8.31 28.96 -18.24
N PHE A 352 7.16 28.31 -18.08
CA PHE A 352 7.14 26.85 -17.85
C PHE A 352 7.85 26.08 -18.96
N ASN A 353 7.63 26.45 -20.23
CA ASN A 353 8.26 25.78 -21.37
C ASN A 353 9.80 25.90 -21.38
N GLU A 354 10.32 27.06 -20.97
CA GLU A 354 11.77 27.26 -20.83
C GLU A 354 12.33 26.47 -19.65
N LEU A 355 11.66 26.49 -18.50
CA LEU A 355 12.04 25.71 -17.33
C LEU A 355 12.03 24.20 -17.63
N GLU A 356 10.96 23.71 -18.27
CA GLU A 356 10.85 22.32 -18.71
C GLU A 356 12.00 21.94 -19.65
N SER A 357 12.33 22.83 -20.59
CA SER A 357 13.47 22.63 -21.50
C SER A 357 14.81 22.55 -20.78
N CYS A 358 15.00 23.33 -19.71
CA CYS A 358 16.20 23.25 -18.87
C CYS A 358 16.26 21.93 -18.09
N VAL A 359 15.15 21.51 -17.47
CA VAL A 359 15.05 20.23 -16.76
C VAL A 359 15.33 19.06 -17.72
N ASN A 360 14.74 19.06 -18.91
CA ASN A 360 14.93 17.99 -19.90
C ASN A 360 16.37 17.89 -20.41
N LYS A 361 17.13 18.99 -20.45
CA LYS A 361 18.55 18.98 -20.86
C LYS A 361 19.47 18.27 -19.87
N VAL A 362 19.11 18.29 -18.58
CA VAL A 362 19.92 17.68 -17.52
C VAL A 362 19.32 16.37 -17.00
N ASN A 363 18.08 16.07 -17.38
CA ASN A 363 17.47 14.78 -17.11
C ASN A 363 18.18 13.71 -17.95
N PHE A 364 19.22 13.10 -17.37
CA PHE A 364 19.96 12.02 -17.99
C PHE A 364 19.39 10.66 -17.51
N PRO A 365 18.81 9.85 -18.41
CA PRO A 365 18.31 8.51 -18.11
C PRO A 365 19.35 7.58 -17.47
N ASP A 366 20.63 7.90 -17.58
CA ASP A 366 21.72 7.05 -17.07
C ASP A 366 22.32 7.54 -15.74
N LYS A 367 21.84 8.65 -15.16
CA LYS A 367 22.53 9.29 -14.04
C LYS A 367 21.66 9.67 -12.83
N TRP A 368 20.35 9.86 -12.95
CA TRP A 368 19.55 10.50 -11.88
C TRP A 368 18.17 9.88 -11.68
N PHE A 369 17.85 9.46 -10.45
CA PHE A 369 16.49 9.19 -9.96
C PHE A 369 15.91 10.50 -9.40
N LEU A 370 15.75 11.51 -10.26
CA LEU A 370 15.59 12.88 -9.80
C LEU A 370 14.29 13.09 -9.02
N GLU A 371 13.20 12.42 -9.38
CA GLU A 371 11.95 12.48 -8.61
C GLU A 371 12.12 11.90 -7.20
N ASP A 372 12.90 10.83 -7.02
CA ASP A 372 13.20 10.26 -5.70
C ASP A 372 14.02 11.24 -4.85
N VAL A 373 15.07 11.81 -5.45
CA VAL A 373 15.93 12.78 -4.76
C VAL A 373 15.12 14.00 -4.34
N LEU A 374 14.26 14.51 -5.21
CA LEU A 374 13.45 15.69 -4.94
C LEU A 374 12.33 15.43 -3.94
N SER A 375 11.80 14.21 -3.88
CA SER A 375 10.76 13.84 -2.91
C SER A 375 11.32 13.59 -1.49
N ASP A 376 12.59 13.23 -1.38
CA ASP A 376 13.24 12.86 -0.11
C ASP A 376 13.93 14.03 0.60
N ILE A 377 14.01 15.23 -0.01
CA ILE A 377 14.68 16.40 0.57
C ILE A 377 13.80 17.09 1.62
N ALA A 378 14.42 17.42 2.77
CA ALA A 378 13.81 18.29 3.77
C ALA A 378 13.52 19.69 3.19
N ILE A 379 12.24 20.05 3.13
CA ILE A 379 11.79 21.37 2.68
C ILE A 379 12.09 22.41 3.77
N GLU A 380 13.09 23.26 3.51
CA GLU A 380 13.53 24.27 4.49
C GLU A 380 12.64 25.51 4.49
N ASN A 381 12.21 25.97 3.30
CA ASN A 381 11.37 27.16 3.13
C ASN A 381 10.49 27.07 1.85
N ILE A 382 9.62 28.07 1.64
CA ILE A 382 8.69 28.15 0.50
C ILE A 382 9.40 28.13 -0.86
N SER A 383 10.47 28.91 -1.02
CA SER A 383 11.20 28.99 -2.29
C SER A 383 11.84 27.65 -2.64
N HIS A 384 12.38 26.93 -1.66
CA HIS A 384 12.90 25.57 -1.85
C HIS A 384 11.80 24.60 -2.27
N LEU A 385 10.63 24.67 -1.62
CA LEU A 385 9.49 23.84 -1.98
C LEU A 385 9.10 24.08 -3.44
N TYR A 386 8.89 25.34 -3.83
CA TYR A 386 8.41 25.67 -5.17
C TYR A 386 9.42 25.31 -6.25
N ALA A 387 10.72 25.49 -6.00
CA ALA A 387 11.76 24.99 -6.91
C ALA A 387 11.59 23.48 -7.11
N ASN A 388 11.54 22.69 -6.03
CA ASN A 388 11.40 21.23 -6.11
C ASN A 388 10.09 20.81 -6.78
N LEU A 389 8.97 21.45 -6.45
CA LEU A 389 7.66 21.13 -7.02
C LEU A 389 7.62 21.37 -8.52
N LEU A 390 8.18 22.47 -9.01
CA LEU A 390 8.20 22.78 -10.43
C LEU A 390 9.17 21.87 -11.20
N MET A 391 10.31 21.51 -10.60
CA MET A 391 11.22 20.51 -11.18
C MET A 391 10.56 19.13 -11.28
N ILE A 392 9.90 18.65 -10.22
CA ILE A 392 9.14 17.38 -10.27
C ILE A 392 8.02 17.44 -11.32
N MET A 393 7.30 18.56 -11.41
CA MET A 393 6.25 18.73 -12.41
C MET A 393 6.78 18.64 -13.84
N ALA A 394 7.93 19.25 -14.13
CA ALA A 394 8.58 19.14 -15.44
C ALA A 394 8.99 17.69 -15.75
N LEU A 395 9.52 16.95 -14.77
CA LEU A 395 9.87 15.53 -14.94
C LEU A 395 8.64 14.65 -15.17
N LEU A 396 7.57 14.87 -14.40
CA LEU A 396 6.31 14.17 -14.58
C LEU A 396 5.69 14.47 -15.95
N HIS A 397 5.84 15.69 -16.47
CA HIS A 397 5.39 16.03 -17.83
C HIS A 397 6.18 15.26 -18.89
N TYR A 398 7.51 15.17 -18.74
CA TYR A 398 8.35 14.37 -19.61
C TYR A 398 7.91 12.90 -19.59
N LYS A 399 7.68 12.33 -18.41
CA LYS A 399 7.20 10.95 -18.25
C LYS A 399 5.80 10.76 -18.83
N TYR A 400 4.92 11.74 -18.68
CA TYR A 400 3.58 11.72 -19.26
C TYR A 400 3.63 11.64 -20.80
N LYS A 401 4.55 12.36 -21.46
CA LYS A 401 4.72 12.26 -22.93
C LYS A 401 5.05 10.84 -23.38
N GLU A 402 5.98 10.18 -22.69
CA GLU A 402 6.33 8.76 -22.94
C GLU A 402 5.10 7.84 -22.77
N ILE A 403 4.34 8.06 -21.71
CA ILE A 403 3.18 7.24 -21.35
C ILE A 403 2.01 7.44 -22.32
N ASN A 404 1.72 8.69 -22.71
CA ASN A 404 0.54 9.06 -23.48
C ASN A 404 0.61 8.58 -24.94
N GLU A 405 1.81 8.26 -25.43
CA GLU A 405 2.02 7.63 -26.74
C GLU A 405 1.70 6.13 -26.74
N ASP A 406 1.53 5.51 -25.58
CA ASP A 406 1.24 4.08 -25.44
C ASP A 406 -0.27 3.80 -25.52
N ASP A 407 -0.69 2.90 -26.41
CA ASP A 407 -2.11 2.54 -26.61
C ASP A 407 -2.80 2.07 -25.31
N ARG A 408 -2.05 1.45 -24.39
CA ARG A 408 -2.56 0.97 -23.10
C ARG A 408 -3.00 2.12 -22.19
N TYR A 409 -2.46 3.32 -22.39
CA TYR A 409 -2.85 4.52 -21.64
C TYR A 409 -4.33 4.84 -21.81
N SER A 410 -4.85 4.67 -23.03
CA SER A 410 -6.27 4.92 -23.34
C SER A 410 -7.21 4.05 -22.50
N MET A 411 -6.81 2.81 -22.19
CA MET A 411 -7.60 1.91 -21.33
C MET A 411 -7.70 2.45 -19.90
N VAL A 412 -6.58 2.92 -19.34
CA VAL A 412 -6.56 3.53 -17.99
C VAL A 412 -7.44 4.78 -17.98
N ARG A 413 -7.32 5.62 -19.02
CA ARG A 413 -8.10 6.86 -19.14
C ARG A 413 -9.60 6.63 -19.18
N MET A 414 -10.06 5.63 -19.92
CA MET A 414 -11.48 5.28 -19.95
C MET A 414 -11.97 4.72 -18.61
N ARG A 415 -11.15 3.92 -17.93
CA ARG A 415 -11.53 3.28 -16.66
C ARG A 415 -11.58 4.24 -15.47
N LEU A 416 -10.76 5.30 -15.50
CA LEU A 416 -10.55 6.21 -14.37
C LEU A 416 -10.95 7.65 -14.72
N ILE A 417 -11.91 7.83 -15.62
CA ILE A 417 -12.36 9.14 -16.13
C ILE A 417 -12.87 10.07 -15.03
N ASP A 418 -13.46 9.52 -13.97
CA ASP A 418 -14.05 10.27 -12.85
C ASP A 418 -13.06 10.51 -11.68
N ASP A 419 -11.87 9.92 -11.75
CA ASP A 419 -10.86 10.06 -10.71
C ASP A 419 -9.99 11.30 -10.91
N TYR A 420 -9.40 11.77 -9.81
CA TYR A 420 -8.39 12.83 -9.87
C TYR A 420 -6.98 12.24 -9.89
N TRP A 421 -6.30 12.44 -11.01
CA TRP A 421 -4.98 11.89 -11.31
C TRP A 421 -4.26 12.75 -12.34
N PHE A 422 -2.99 12.44 -12.59
CA PHE A 422 -2.08 13.30 -13.35
C PHE A 422 -2.54 13.62 -14.78
N GLU A 423 -3.39 12.80 -15.41
CA GLU A 423 -3.98 13.09 -16.72
C GLU A 423 -4.70 14.43 -16.77
N GLU A 424 -5.49 14.74 -15.74
CA GLU A 424 -6.24 16.00 -15.71
C GLU A 424 -5.29 17.20 -15.67
N PHE A 425 -4.15 17.05 -15.00
CA PHE A 425 -3.12 18.07 -14.94
C PHE A 425 -2.45 18.28 -16.32
N PHE A 426 -2.02 17.20 -16.94
CA PHE A 426 -1.25 17.27 -18.19
C PHE A 426 -2.09 17.60 -19.42
N ARG A 427 -3.41 17.39 -19.38
CA ARG A 427 -4.32 17.88 -20.43
C ARG A 427 -4.35 19.41 -20.56
N ASP A 428 -4.20 20.12 -19.44
CA ASP A 428 -4.24 21.58 -19.42
C ASP A 428 -2.83 22.18 -19.61
N ILE A 429 -1.77 21.36 -19.69
CA ILE A 429 -0.39 21.85 -19.64
C ILE A 429 -0.02 22.74 -20.83
N ASP A 430 -0.59 22.45 -22.01
CA ASP A 430 -0.37 23.26 -23.21
C ASP A 430 -0.89 24.69 -23.03
N SER A 431 -1.92 24.90 -22.20
CA SER A 431 -2.49 26.22 -21.93
C SER A 431 -1.66 27.08 -20.98
N ILE A 432 -0.67 26.48 -20.30
CA ILE A 432 0.16 27.14 -19.28
C ILE A 432 1.66 27.17 -19.63
N LYS A 433 2.03 26.75 -20.85
CA LYS A 433 3.44 26.72 -21.31
C LYS A 433 4.13 28.08 -21.22
N ASP A 434 3.39 29.15 -21.50
CA ASP A 434 3.92 30.51 -21.53
C ASP A 434 3.80 31.23 -20.18
N TYR A 435 3.30 30.56 -19.13
CA TYR A 435 3.17 31.16 -17.81
C TYR A 435 4.54 31.31 -17.18
N THR A 436 4.84 32.50 -16.66
CA THR A 436 6.02 32.72 -15.82
C THR A 436 5.92 31.87 -14.55
N VAL A 437 7.04 31.54 -13.90
CA VAL A 437 7.01 30.77 -12.63
C VAL A 437 6.02 31.34 -11.59
N PRO A 438 5.96 32.66 -11.31
CA PRO A 438 4.96 33.23 -10.41
C PRO A 438 3.50 32.94 -10.83
N ASP A 439 3.18 33.18 -12.11
CA ASP A 439 1.83 32.98 -12.65
C ASP A 439 1.45 31.50 -12.62
N LEU A 440 2.42 30.63 -12.93
CA LEU A 440 2.28 29.19 -12.90
C LEU A 440 1.96 28.70 -11.50
N LEU A 441 2.73 29.10 -10.48
CA LEU A 441 2.44 28.76 -9.09
C LEU A 441 1.02 29.18 -8.70
N LYS A 442 0.63 30.42 -8.98
CA LYS A 442 -0.73 30.91 -8.70
C LYS A 442 -1.80 30.03 -9.37
N PHE A 443 -1.63 29.73 -10.66
CA PHE A 443 -2.55 28.88 -11.41
C PHE A 443 -2.65 27.48 -10.81
N LEU A 444 -1.51 26.86 -10.49
CA LEU A 444 -1.45 25.51 -9.94
C LEU A 444 -2.18 25.42 -8.60
N LEU A 445 -1.95 26.39 -7.72
CA LEU A 445 -2.58 26.46 -6.40
C LEU A 445 -4.10 26.59 -6.52
N ASP A 446 -4.57 27.52 -7.35
CA ASP A 446 -6.01 27.73 -7.55
C ASP A 446 -6.67 26.50 -8.18
N ARG A 447 -6.13 26.03 -9.31
CA ARG A 447 -6.76 25.00 -10.15
C ARG A 447 -6.69 23.60 -9.54
N TYR A 448 -5.53 23.21 -9.02
CA TYR A 448 -5.25 21.81 -8.66
C TYR A 448 -5.27 21.52 -7.17
N ALA A 449 -5.22 22.54 -6.32
CA ALA A 449 -5.37 22.38 -4.88
C ALA A 449 -6.71 22.94 -4.37
N ILE A 450 -6.99 24.23 -4.60
CA ILE A 450 -8.18 24.91 -4.06
C ILE A 450 -9.47 24.41 -4.72
N GLN A 451 -9.61 24.54 -6.05
CA GLN A 451 -10.81 24.09 -6.76
C GLN A 451 -11.04 22.57 -6.60
N LYS A 452 -9.96 21.79 -6.49
CA LYS A 452 -10.03 20.33 -6.27
C LYS A 452 -10.51 19.97 -4.88
N HIS A 453 -9.98 20.64 -3.85
CA HIS A 453 -10.51 20.52 -2.50
C HIS A 453 -12.01 20.82 -2.49
N ASP A 454 -12.45 21.93 -3.09
CA ASP A 454 -13.86 22.31 -3.08
C ASP A 454 -14.73 21.26 -3.78
N LYS A 455 -14.33 20.80 -4.98
CA LYS A 455 -15.01 19.70 -5.68
C LYS A 455 -15.08 18.43 -4.83
N ALA A 456 -13.99 18.07 -4.14
CA ALA A 456 -13.94 16.92 -3.26
C ALA A 456 -14.86 17.07 -2.03
N MET A 457 -15.00 18.28 -1.49
CA MET A 457 -15.90 18.58 -0.38
C MET A 457 -17.37 18.47 -0.80
N TYR A 458 -17.72 18.98 -1.99
CA TYR A 458 -19.05 18.80 -2.57
C TYR A 458 -19.36 17.34 -2.86
N ALA A 459 -18.44 16.59 -3.46
CA ALA A 459 -18.63 15.17 -3.76
C ALA A 459 -18.86 14.31 -2.50
N LYS A 460 -18.38 14.76 -1.33
CA LYS A 460 -18.59 14.08 -0.04
C LYS A 460 -19.85 14.52 0.70
N ASN A 461 -20.56 15.54 0.23
CA ASN A 461 -21.73 16.12 0.91
C ASN A 461 -21.46 16.52 2.39
N ASP A 462 -20.26 16.98 2.74
CA ASP A 462 -19.92 17.35 4.12
C ASP A 462 -19.07 18.62 4.20
N LEU A 463 -19.70 19.78 3.97
CA LEU A 463 -19.05 21.09 3.98
C LEU A 463 -18.59 21.56 5.38
N ARG A 464 -18.97 20.86 6.45
CA ARG A 464 -18.67 21.24 7.84
C ARG A 464 -17.23 20.96 8.26
N ARG A 465 -16.50 20.16 7.48
CA ARG A 465 -15.14 19.72 7.80
C ARG A 465 -14.19 20.05 6.64
N CYS A 466 -14.03 21.33 6.38
CA CYS A 466 -13.10 21.88 5.38
C CYS A 466 -11.72 22.13 5.98
N TRP A 467 -10.69 22.18 5.14
CA TRP A 467 -9.33 22.54 5.55
C TRP A 467 -9.10 24.05 5.52
N PHE A 468 -9.87 24.75 4.70
CA PHE A 468 -9.93 26.20 4.65
C PHE A 468 -11.35 26.65 4.26
N THR A 469 -11.68 27.90 4.59
CA THR A 469 -12.89 28.59 4.12
C THR A 469 -12.50 29.80 3.27
N LYS A 470 -13.42 30.25 2.41
CA LYS A 470 -13.24 31.48 1.61
C LYS A 470 -14.23 32.55 2.11
N SER A 471 -13.70 33.73 2.43
CA SER A 471 -14.47 34.92 2.82
C SER A 471 -14.08 36.09 1.91
N GLY A 472 -14.95 36.40 0.94
CA GLY A 472 -14.59 37.28 -0.17
C GLY A 472 -13.44 36.71 -1.00
N GLU A 473 -12.34 37.44 -1.09
CA GLU A 473 -11.12 37.01 -1.80
C GLU A 473 -10.08 36.36 -0.89
N ARG A 474 -10.32 36.31 0.42
CA ARG A 474 -9.39 35.76 1.41
C ARG A 474 -9.74 34.32 1.78
N TYR A 475 -8.72 33.50 1.88
CA TYR A 475 -8.78 32.12 2.36
C TYR A 475 -8.37 32.08 3.84
N GLN A 476 -9.15 31.40 4.67
CA GLN A 476 -8.95 31.29 6.12
C GLN A 476 -8.70 29.85 6.52
N PHE A 477 -7.69 29.62 7.36
CA PHE A 477 -7.31 28.30 7.85
C PHE A 477 -8.39 27.68 8.74
N GLN A 478 -8.59 26.36 8.60
CA GLN A 478 -9.48 25.59 9.48
C GLN A 478 -8.81 24.35 10.06
N ALA A 479 -8.01 23.64 9.25
CA ALA A 479 -7.34 22.42 9.68
C ALA A 479 -6.06 22.15 8.88
N ASP A 480 -5.13 21.45 9.51
CA ASP A 480 -3.92 20.96 8.86
C ASP A 480 -4.18 19.72 7.98
N SER A 481 -3.29 19.50 7.03
CA SER A 481 -3.16 18.26 6.27
C SER A 481 -1.74 17.73 6.37
N ARG A 482 -1.56 16.43 6.12
CA ARG A 482 -0.24 15.82 5.93
C ARG A 482 -0.05 15.44 4.48
N SER A 483 1.19 15.53 4.02
CA SER A 483 1.59 14.97 2.73
C SER A 483 1.33 13.47 2.74
N ILE A 484 0.88 12.95 1.60
CA ILE A 484 0.45 11.57 1.52
C ILE A 484 1.31 10.81 0.53
N TRP A 485 2.39 10.25 1.04
CA TRP A 485 3.12 9.18 0.38
C TRP A 485 2.38 7.86 0.63
N ARG A 486 1.77 7.28 -0.41
CA ARG A 486 1.13 5.96 -0.34
C ARG A 486 1.84 5.03 -1.31
N PRO A 487 2.89 4.34 -0.87
CA PRO A 487 3.47 3.31 -1.70
C PRO A 487 2.49 2.16 -1.84
N ALA A 488 2.72 1.29 -2.82
CA ALA A 488 1.90 0.09 -2.94
C ALA A 488 2.08 -0.79 -1.70
N LYS A 489 1.26 -1.83 -1.59
CA LYS A 489 1.29 -2.80 -0.49
C LYS A 489 2.51 -3.75 -0.60
N HIS A 490 3.68 -3.24 -0.96
CA HIS A 490 4.91 -3.98 -1.27
C HIS A 490 5.30 -4.92 -0.13
N LYS A 491 5.31 -4.42 1.11
CA LYS A 491 5.61 -5.23 2.29
C LYS A 491 4.65 -6.42 2.43
N ILE A 492 3.36 -6.20 2.20
CA ILE A 492 2.34 -7.27 2.28
C ILE A 492 2.56 -8.31 1.20
N ILE A 493 2.85 -7.87 -0.02
CA ILE A 493 3.17 -8.76 -1.13
C ILE A 493 4.40 -9.61 -0.81
N CYS A 494 5.48 -8.98 -0.33
CA CYS A 494 6.69 -9.70 0.09
C CYS A 494 6.41 -10.68 1.24
N ASN A 495 5.57 -10.33 2.21
CA ASN A 495 5.13 -11.25 3.26
C ASN A 495 4.38 -12.45 2.68
N PHE A 496 3.49 -12.25 1.71
CA PHE A 496 2.78 -13.37 1.06
C PHE A 496 3.72 -14.25 0.25
N LEU A 497 4.68 -13.66 -0.47
CA LEU A 497 5.73 -14.43 -1.14
C LEU A 497 6.59 -15.23 -0.15
N PHE A 498 6.86 -14.67 1.04
CA PHE A 498 7.56 -15.35 2.12
C PHE A 498 6.72 -16.50 2.69
N ASP A 499 5.45 -16.25 2.99
CA ASP A 499 4.52 -17.26 3.53
C ASP A 499 4.32 -18.42 2.54
N MET A 500 4.28 -18.15 1.23
CA MET A 500 4.27 -19.18 0.18
C MET A 500 5.66 -19.82 -0.07
N LYS A 501 6.69 -19.45 0.71
CA LYS A 501 8.08 -19.92 0.60
C LYS A 501 8.68 -19.71 -0.80
N LEU A 502 8.22 -18.69 -1.50
CA LEU A 502 8.76 -18.27 -2.80
C LEU A 502 10.02 -17.41 -2.60
N VAL A 503 10.10 -16.71 -1.46
CA VAL A 503 11.27 -15.96 -1.03
C VAL A 503 11.64 -16.32 0.41
N THR A 504 12.83 -15.94 0.82
CA THR A 504 13.35 -16.10 2.19
C THR A 504 14.12 -14.84 2.59
N ILE A 505 14.35 -14.65 3.90
CA ILE A 505 15.14 -13.54 4.42
C ILE A 505 16.52 -14.06 4.82
N LYS A 506 17.58 -13.53 4.21
CA LYS A 506 18.98 -13.85 4.53
C LYS A 506 19.72 -12.56 4.85
N GLU A 507 20.28 -12.47 6.05
CA GLU A 507 21.06 -11.30 6.49
C GLU A 507 20.28 -9.97 6.38
N GLY A 508 18.94 -10.03 6.46
CA GLY A 508 18.05 -8.87 6.31
C GLY A 508 17.58 -8.59 4.88
N ASP A 509 18.09 -9.33 3.89
CA ASP A 509 17.73 -9.17 2.48
C ASP A 509 16.71 -10.22 2.03
N THR A 510 15.84 -9.83 1.10
CA THR A 510 14.89 -10.74 0.45
C THR A 510 15.57 -11.49 -0.68
N VAL A 511 15.56 -12.83 -0.59
CA VAL A 511 16.23 -13.73 -1.54
C VAL A 511 15.23 -14.74 -2.11
N ILE A 512 15.30 -15.00 -3.41
CA ILE A 512 14.49 -16.02 -4.07
C ILE A 512 14.76 -17.42 -3.47
N ALA A 513 13.70 -18.12 -3.08
CA ALA A 513 13.77 -19.49 -2.57
C ALA A 513 13.73 -20.53 -3.71
N SER A 514 14.02 -21.79 -3.40
CA SER A 514 13.95 -22.88 -4.38
C SER A 514 12.54 -23.05 -4.95
N GLU A 515 11.50 -23.04 -4.10
CA GLU A 515 10.10 -23.11 -4.56
C GLU A 515 9.73 -21.91 -5.43
N GLY A 516 10.27 -20.71 -5.14
CA GLY A 516 10.10 -19.51 -5.96
C GLY A 516 10.66 -19.67 -7.38
N LYS A 517 11.88 -20.20 -7.51
CA LYS A 517 12.50 -20.49 -8.82
C LYS A 517 11.69 -21.51 -9.61
N VAL A 518 11.20 -22.56 -8.95
CA VAL A 518 10.38 -23.61 -9.58
C VAL A 518 9.06 -23.03 -10.07
N LEU A 519 8.35 -22.27 -9.24
CA LEU A 519 7.10 -21.63 -9.63
C LEU A 519 7.31 -20.64 -10.79
N TYR A 520 8.33 -19.78 -10.70
CA TYR A 520 8.65 -18.83 -11.77
C TYR A 520 8.88 -19.53 -13.10
N LYS A 521 9.67 -20.62 -13.10
CA LYS A 521 9.88 -21.45 -14.29
C LYS A 521 8.56 -22.04 -14.81
N GLN A 522 7.72 -22.57 -13.93
CA GLN A 522 6.41 -23.11 -14.30
C GLN A 522 5.51 -22.05 -14.95
N LEU A 523 5.47 -20.83 -14.42
CA LEU A 523 4.70 -19.72 -14.99
C LEU A 523 5.20 -19.39 -16.40
N LYS A 524 6.52 -19.27 -16.58
CA LYS A 524 7.14 -19.01 -17.89
C LYS A 524 6.84 -20.10 -18.92
N GLU A 525 6.85 -21.37 -18.51
CA GLU A 525 6.68 -22.51 -19.43
C GLU A 525 5.22 -22.87 -19.71
N LYS A 526 4.31 -22.73 -18.75
CA LYS A 526 2.93 -23.23 -18.87
C LYS A 526 1.88 -22.15 -19.07
N ILE A 527 2.16 -20.93 -18.61
CA ILE A 527 1.19 -19.82 -18.64
C ILE A 527 1.58 -18.79 -19.70
N TYR A 528 2.85 -18.41 -19.76
CA TYR A 528 3.32 -17.36 -20.66
C TYR A 528 3.92 -17.87 -21.98
N TYR A 529 4.17 -19.17 -22.12
CA TYR A 529 4.63 -19.76 -23.37
C TYR A 529 3.42 -20.06 -24.27
N GLU A 530 3.12 -19.15 -25.19
CA GLU A 530 2.32 -19.38 -26.40
C GLU A 530 3.14 -19.00 -27.65
#